data_AF-A0A7J2KU13-F1
#
_entry.id   AF-A0A7J2KU13-F1
#
_cell.length_a   1.000
_cell.length_b   1.000
_cell.length_c   1.000
_cell.angle_alpha   90.00
_cell.angle_beta   90.00
_cell.angle_gamma   90.00
#
_symmetry.space_group_name_H-M   'P 1'
#
loop_
_entity.id
_entity.type
_entity.pdbx_description
1 polymer ?
#
loop_
_entity_poly.entity_id
_entity_poly.type
_entity_poly.pdbx_seq_one_letter_code
_entity_poly.pdbx_strand_id
1 'polypeptide(L)'
;MQRLKIKTPRKFVNSIDKVRAILSVFEGNEKLPGDEIASRLQERGYRIKKAHLNMFIHYNMLYRYMKKEIINRKVHYSILS
;
A
#
# COMPACT_ATOMS: atom_id res chain seq x y z
N MET A 1 -18.56 8.39 13.59
CA MET A 1 -18.42 8.05 12.15
C MET A 1 -18.83 6.60 11.96
N GLN A 2 -19.85 6.32 11.13
CA GLN A 2 -20.28 4.95 10.86
C GLN A 2 -19.28 4.27 9.92
N ARG A 3 -18.64 3.18 10.37
CA ARG A 3 -17.86 2.29 9.50
C ARG A 3 -18.83 1.60 8.56
N LEU A 4 -18.87 2.02 7.30
CA LEU A 4 -19.55 1.29 6.22
C LEU A 4 -19.05 -0.15 6.23
N LYS A 5 -19.91 -1.09 6.64
CA LYS A 5 -19.62 -2.53 6.59
C LYS A 5 -19.53 -2.93 5.12
N ILE A 6 -18.32 -2.94 4.57
CA ILE A 6 -18.05 -3.44 3.22
C ILE A 6 -18.47 -4.92 3.20
N LYS A 7 -19.56 -5.22 2.49
CA LYS A 7 -20.24 -6.53 2.48
C LYS A 7 -19.37 -7.65 1.90
N THR A 8 -18.31 -7.32 1.15
CA THR A 8 -17.35 -8.30 0.62
C THR A 8 -16.00 -7.62 0.38
N PRO A 9 -14.88 -8.14 0.93
CA PRO A 9 -13.57 -7.54 0.69
C PRO A 9 -13.20 -7.60 -0.79
N ARG A 10 -12.77 -6.46 -1.36
CA ARG A 10 -12.28 -6.37 -2.74
C ARG A 10 -10.98 -7.15 -2.87
N LYS A 11 -10.91 -8.00 -3.89
CA LYS A 11 -9.66 -8.66 -4.31
C LYS A 11 -9.00 -7.83 -5.40
N PHE A 12 -7.68 -7.93 -5.51
CA PHE A 12 -6.96 -7.40 -6.65
C PHE A 12 -7.22 -8.27 -7.88
N VAL A 13 -7.52 -7.63 -9.01
CA VAL A 13 -7.80 -8.35 -10.26
C VAL A 13 -6.52 -8.92 -10.86
N ASN A 14 -5.44 -8.14 -10.83
CA ASN A 14 -4.11 -8.52 -11.32
C ASN A 14 -3.01 -7.67 -10.63
N SER A 15 -1.75 -7.85 -11.05
CA SER A 15 -0.62 -7.11 -10.49
C SER A 15 -0.70 -5.60 -10.76
N ILE A 16 -1.15 -5.17 -11.94
CA ILE A 16 -1.26 -3.75 -12.30
C ILE A 16 -2.36 -3.06 -11.48
N ASP A 17 -3.51 -3.72 -11.29
CA ASP A 17 -4.58 -3.25 -10.40
C ASP A 17 -4.04 -3.08 -8.97
N LYS A 18 -3.24 -4.03 -8.48
CA LYS A 18 -2.59 -3.94 -7.17
C LYS A 18 -1.57 -2.80 -7.09
N VAL A 19 -0.77 -2.58 -8.12
CA VAL A 19 0.16 -1.43 -8.21
C VAL A 19 -0.63 -0.12 -8.10
N ARG A 20 -1.68 0.06 -8.91
CA ARG A 20 -2.51 1.27 -8.89
C ARG A 20 -3.16 1.49 -7.53
N ALA A 21 -3.70 0.43 -6.92
CA ALA A 21 -4.29 0.50 -5.60
C ALA A 21 -3.26 0.93 -4.53
N ILE A 22 -2.04 0.36 -4.54
CA ILE A 22 -0.97 0.74 -3.62
C ILE A 22 -0.55 2.20 -3.83
N LEU A 23 -0.34 2.65 -5.08
CA LEU A 23 0.03 4.04 -5.35
C LEU A 23 -1.07 5.01 -4.91
N SER A 24 -2.33 4.63 -5.09
CA SER A 24 -3.46 5.51 -4.75
C SER A 24 -3.59 5.83 -3.26
N VAL A 25 -2.93 5.09 -2.35
CA VAL A 25 -3.00 5.37 -0.90
C VAL A 25 -2.06 6.48 -0.44
N PHE A 26 -1.19 6.96 -1.32
CA PHE A 26 -0.30 8.08 -1.06
C PHE A 26 -0.94 9.41 -1.47
N GLU A 27 -0.71 10.43 -0.66
CA GLU A 27 -1.13 11.81 -0.83
C GLU A 27 0.12 12.70 -0.92
N GLY A 28 0.27 13.39 -2.06
CA GLY A 28 1.43 14.25 -2.31
C GLY A 28 2.77 13.51 -2.18
N ASN A 29 3.70 14.08 -1.41
CA ASN A 29 5.06 13.57 -1.21
C ASN A 29 5.25 12.82 0.12
N GLU A 30 4.17 12.27 0.68
CA GLU A 30 4.25 11.61 1.98
C GLU A 30 5.08 10.31 1.95
N LYS A 31 5.55 9.91 3.14
CA LYS A 31 6.33 8.69 3.36
C LYS A 31 5.56 7.76 4.30
N LEU A 32 5.17 6.59 3.81
CA LEU A 32 4.31 5.67 4.56
C LEU A 32 5.05 4.38 4.94
N PRO A 33 4.96 3.94 6.20
CA PRO A 33 5.41 2.60 6.56
C PRO A 33 4.45 1.55 6.00
N GLY A 34 4.93 0.32 5.80
CA GLY A 34 4.16 -0.74 5.14
C GLY A 34 2.88 -1.17 5.88
N ASP A 35 2.81 -0.99 7.20
CA ASP A 35 1.55 -1.16 7.96
C ASP A 35 0.51 -0.10 7.60
N GLU A 36 0.91 1.15 7.52
CA GLU A 36 -0.01 2.25 7.17
C GLU A 36 -0.59 2.07 5.77
N ILE A 37 0.25 1.68 4.80
CA ILE A 37 -0.20 1.33 3.44
C ILE A 37 -1.24 0.19 3.50
N ALA A 38 -1.00 -0.84 4.31
CA ALA A 38 -1.94 -1.95 4.46
C ALA A 38 -3.27 -1.51 5.10
N SER A 39 -3.22 -0.67 6.14
CA SER A 39 -4.40 -0.11 6.81
C SER A 39 -5.25 0.71 5.84
N ARG A 40 -4.64 1.64 5.09
CA ARG A 40 -5.36 2.47 4.10
C ARG A 40 -5.97 1.64 2.97
N LEU A 41 -5.28 0.58 2.52
CA LEU A 41 -5.86 -0.36 1.55
C LEU A 41 -7.07 -1.11 2.12
N GLN A 42 -7.01 -1.54 3.38
CA GLN A 42 -8.11 -2.22 4.05
C GLN A 42 -9.31 -1.29 4.27
N GLU A 43 -9.08 -0.02 4.60
CA GLU A 43 -10.12 1.02 4.69
C GLU A 43 -10.83 1.24 3.35
N ARG A 44 -10.11 1.10 2.24
CA ARG A 44 -10.66 1.11 0.86
C ARG A 44 -11.31 -0.23 0.47
N GLY A 45 -11.38 -1.18 1.38
CA GLY A 45 -12.05 -2.47 1.21
C GLY A 45 -11.18 -3.59 0.67
N TYR A 46 -9.88 -3.39 0.46
CA TYR A 46 -9.00 -4.45 -0.03
C TYR A 46 -8.62 -5.44 1.06
N ARG A 47 -8.68 -6.74 0.74
CA ARG A 47 -8.13 -7.77 1.62
C ARG A 47 -6.65 -8.00 1.34
N ILE A 48 -5.79 -7.50 2.21
CA ILE A 48 -4.33 -7.68 2.09
C ILE A 48 -3.65 -7.89 3.45
N LYS A 49 -2.70 -8.83 3.50
CA LYS A 49 -1.81 -9.05 4.64
C LYS A 49 -0.54 -8.21 4.48
N LYS A 50 -0.05 -7.60 5.56
CA LYS A 50 1.18 -6.79 5.57
C LYS A 50 2.39 -7.51 4.96
N ALA A 51 2.62 -8.78 5.30
CA ALA A 51 3.71 -9.57 4.73
C ALA A 51 3.62 -9.69 3.20
N HIS A 52 2.42 -9.97 2.67
CA HIS A 52 2.19 -10.08 1.22
C HIS A 52 2.28 -8.72 0.51
N LEU A 53 1.92 -7.63 1.19
CA LEU A 53 2.11 -6.28 0.69
C LEU A 53 3.60 -5.95 0.59
N ASN A 54 4.35 -6.14 1.68
CA ASN A 54 5.78 -5.85 1.73
C ASN A 54 6.56 -6.64 0.67
N MET A 55 6.25 -7.94 0.53
CA MET A 55 6.83 -8.79 -0.50
C MET A 55 6.50 -8.27 -1.91
N PHE A 56 5.24 -7.91 -2.15
CA PHE A 56 4.82 -7.38 -3.44
C PHE A 56 5.51 -6.06 -3.79
N ILE A 57 5.58 -5.12 -2.84
CA ILE A 57 6.29 -3.84 -3.01
C ILE A 57 7.76 -4.11 -3.33
N HIS A 58 8.42 -4.97 -2.55
CA HIS A 58 9.84 -5.26 -2.73
C HIS A 58 10.17 -5.80 -4.13
N TYR A 59 9.42 -6.80 -4.59
CA TYR A 59 9.73 -7.46 -5.87
C TYR A 59 9.16 -6.77 -7.11
N ASN A 60 8.05 -6.04 -6.99
CA ASN A 60 7.32 -5.53 -8.16
C ASN A 60 7.31 -4.00 -8.26
N MET A 61 7.58 -3.27 -7.17
CA MET A 61 7.36 -1.82 -7.13
C MET A 61 8.58 -1.00 -6.74
N LEU A 62 9.46 -1.56 -5.92
CA LEU A 62 10.65 -0.87 -5.47
C LEU A 62 11.54 -0.52 -6.68
N TYR A 63 12.09 0.69 -6.68
CA TYR A 63 12.91 1.30 -7.75
C TYR A 63 12.20 1.57 -9.07
N ARG A 64 11.02 0.99 -9.32
CA ARG A 64 10.20 1.26 -10.51
C ARG A 64 9.12 2.31 -10.28
N TYR A 65 8.45 2.24 -9.14
CA TYR A 65 7.36 3.15 -8.77
C TYR A 65 7.60 3.82 -7.42
N MET A 66 8.46 3.25 -6.59
CA MET A 66 8.64 3.68 -5.21
C MET A 66 10.10 3.62 -4.78
N LYS A 67 10.47 4.49 -3.85
CA LYS A 67 11.72 4.38 -3.09
C LYS A 67 11.43 4.02 -1.63
N LYS A 68 12.44 3.50 -0.93
CA LYS A 68 12.38 3.20 0.50
C LYS A 68 13.42 3.99 1.26
N GLU A 69 13.09 4.39 2.47
CA GLU A 69 13.98 5.06 3.42
C GLU A 69 13.76 4.48 4.82
N ILE A 70 14.77 4.56 5.69
CA ILE A 70 14.64 4.16 7.09
C ILE A 70 14.40 5.42 7.92
N ILE A 71 13.23 5.52 8.55
CA ILE A 71 12.85 6.63 9.45
C ILE A 71 12.45 5.99 10.78
N ASN A 72 13.04 6.46 11.88
CA ASN A 72 12.76 5.94 13.22
C ASN A 72 12.84 4.40 13.32
N ARG A 73 13.90 3.82 12.72
CA ARG A 73 14.15 2.35 12.63
C ARG A 73 13.07 1.55 11.89
N LYS A 74 12.20 2.22 11.11
CA LYS A 74 11.17 1.58 10.27
C LYS A 74 11.36 1.95 8.81
N VAL A 75 11.12 0.97 7.94
CA VAL A 75 11.09 1.20 6.48
C VAL A 75 9.83 1.98 6.13
N HIS A 76 10.04 3.12 5.49
CA HIS A 76 9.00 3.95 4.89
C HIS A 76 9.18 3.97 3.38
N TYR A 77 8.06 3.99 2.66
CA TYR A 77 8.02 4.06 1.21
C TYR A 77 7.50 5.42 0.77
N SER A 78 7.95 5.91 -0.39
CA SER A 78 7.37 7.07 -1.09
C SER A 78 7.33 6.79 -2.58
N ILE A 79 6.41 7.45 -3.28
CA ILE A 79 6.30 7.37 -4.75
C ILE A 79 7.54 8.04 -5.37
N LEU A 80 8.03 7.47 -6.46
CA LEU A 80 9.03 8.11 -7.31
C LEU A 80 8.34 9.24 -8.10
N SER A 81 8.70 10.48 -7.79
CA SER A 81 8.36 11.70 -8.53
C SER A 81 9.09 11.75 -9.86
#